data_AF-A0A6P6VE63-F1
#
_entry.id   AF-A0A6P6VE63-F1
#
_cell.length_a   1.000
_cell.length_b   1.000
_cell.length_c   1.000
_cell.angle_alpha   90.00
_cell.angle_beta   90.00
_cell.angle_gamma   90.00
#
_symmetry.space_group_name_H-M   'P 1'
#
loop_
_entity.id
_entity.type
_entity.pdbx_description
1 polymer ?
#
loop_
_entity_poly.entity_id
_entity_poly.type
_entity_poly.pdbx_seq_one_letter_code
_entity_poly.pdbx_strand_id
1 'polypeptide(L)'
;MFGLTCLTEIEFVKMVKCTKHPACSGQPVRVVITDFCPGYPCTSGPAHFDLSGTAFGAMAVPGKEQKLRDAGVLEISYARVSCEYPGTNVAFRVDPGSNPQYFAVVIEFEDGDGDLAGVALKQSSGRDEWWEMKRSWGAVWKLDAGSVLRPPFSIRLRSQYSGQILVAKNVIPG
;
A
#
# COMPACT_ATOMS: atom_id res chain seq x y z
N MET A 1 13.54 -25.03 3.29
CA MET A 1 13.70 -23.62 3.73
C MET A 1 12.51 -22.83 3.17
N PHE A 2 11.38 -22.84 3.88
CA PHE A 2 10.19 -22.08 3.49
C PHE A 2 10.26 -20.72 4.18
N GLY A 3 10.62 -19.69 3.42
CA GLY A 3 10.67 -18.32 3.92
C GLY A 3 9.26 -17.74 4.01
N LEU A 4 8.78 -17.53 5.23
CA LEU A 4 7.63 -16.69 5.57
C LEU A 4 7.87 -15.24 5.13
N THR A 5 7.57 -14.90 3.87
CA THR A 5 7.54 -13.51 3.37
C THR A 5 6.20 -13.17 2.68
N CYS A 6 5.12 -13.88 3.02
CA CYS A 6 3.77 -13.39 2.74
C CYS A 6 3.39 -12.45 3.87
N LEU A 7 2.93 -11.22 3.55
CA LEU A 7 2.45 -10.11 4.41
C LEU A 7 3.23 -8.78 4.29
N THR A 8 4.24 -8.68 3.43
CA THR A 8 5.15 -7.52 3.43
C THR A 8 4.79 -6.37 2.49
N GLU A 9 3.65 -6.42 1.82
CA GLU A 9 3.44 -5.61 0.62
C GLU A 9 1.97 -5.17 0.51
N ILE A 10 1.62 -4.03 1.10
CA ILE A 10 0.34 -3.34 0.86
C ILE A 10 0.70 -1.95 0.30
N GLU A 11 -0.06 -1.51 -0.72
CA GLU A 11 0.12 -0.28 -1.53
C GLU A 11 1.02 -0.39 -2.78
N PHE A 12 0.62 -1.29 -3.68
CA PHE A 12 1.17 -1.37 -5.03
C PHE A 12 0.15 -0.94 -6.04
N VAL A 13 0.60 -0.29 -7.10
CA VAL A 13 -0.21 -0.14 -8.30
C VAL A 13 0.19 -1.20 -9.33
N LYS A 14 -0.82 -1.88 -9.86
CA LYS A 14 -0.68 -2.86 -10.94
C LYS A 14 -1.53 -2.45 -12.12
N MET A 15 -1.02 -2.68 -13.32
CA MET A 15 -1.84 -2.72 -14.52
C MET A 15 -2.29 -4.17 -14.72
N VAL A 16 -3.59 -4.40 -14.83
CA VAL A 16 -4.19 -5.73 -15.07
C VAL A 16 -4.93 -5.71 -16.40
N LYS A 17 -4.82 -6.79 -17.18
CA LYS A 17 -5.43 -6.89 -18.51
C LYS A 17 -5.89 -8.31 -18.78
N CYS A 18 -7.11 -8.45 -19.27
CA CYS A 18 -7.63 -9.71 -19.81
C CYS A 18 -7.75 -9.66 -21.34
N THR A 19 -7.61 -10.82 -22.00
CA THR A 19 -7.70 -10.93 -23.46
C THR A 19 -8.49 -12.14 -23.96
N LYS A 20 -8.62 -13.20 -23.15
CA LYS A 20 -9.20 -14.48 -23.59
C LYS A 20 -10.73 -14.51 -23.60
N HIS A 21 -11.39 -13.76 -22.72
CA HIS A 21 -12.85 -13.76 -22.64
C HIS A 21 -13.47 -12.78 -23.67
N PRO A 22 -14.58 -13.11 -24.37
CA PRO A 22 -15.17 -12.27 -25.41
C PRO A 22 -15.66 -10.89 -24.94
N ALA A 23 -15.77 -10.67 -23.64
CA ALA A 23 -16.10 -9.38 -23.06
C ALA A 23 -14.87 -8.54 -22.69
N CYS A 24 -13.64 -9.07 -22.78
CA CYS A 24 -12.41 -8.32 -22.51
C CYS A 24 -12.21 -7.21 -23.53
N SER A 25 -11.87 -6.01 -23.06
CA SER A 25 -11.48 -4.89 -23.94
C SER A 25 -10.09 -5.06 -24.54
N GLY A 26 -9.24 -5.88 -23.92
CA GLY A 26 -7.82 -5.97 -24.23
C GLY A 26 -7.01 -4.75 -23.78
N GLN A 27 -7.63 -3.78 -23.11
CA GLN A 27 -6.96 -2.61 -22.54
C GLN A 27 -6.59 -2.87 -21.07
N PRO A 28 -5.42 -2.40 -20.61
CA PRO A 28 -5.03 -2.53 -19.21
C PRO A 28 -5.80 -1.55 -18.32
N VAL A 29 -6.10 -2.02 -17.11
CA VAL A 29 -6.75 -1.25 -16.05
C VAL A 29 -5.78 -1.09 -14.88
N ARG A 30 -5.70 0.12 -14.34
CA ARG A 30 -4.89 0.41 -13.15
C ARG A 30 -5.67 0.02 -11.88
N VAL A 31 -5.05 -0.79 -11.03
CA VAL A 31 -5.60 -1.22 -9.74
C VAL A 31 -4.61 -0.94 -8.62
N VAL A 32 -5.12 -0.63 -7.44
CA VAL A 32 -4.34 -0.45 -6.20
C VAL A 32 -4.52 -1.69 -5.35
N ILE A 33 -3.42 -2.25 -4.84
CA ILE A 33 -3.44 -3.39 -3.93
C ILE A 33 -3.61 -2.89 -2.50
N THR A 34 -4.81 -3.08 -1.96
CA THR A 34 -5.21 -2.60 -0.64
C THR A 34 -5.42 -3.70 0.39
N ASP A 35 -5.45 -4.96 -0.05
CA ASP A 35 -5.72 -6.11 0.81
C ASP A 35 -4.93 -7.34 0.34
N PHE A 36 -4.87 -8.34 1.21
CA PHE A 36 -4.23 -9.62 0.97
C PHE A 36 -5.27 -10.74 1.08
N CYS A 37 -5.33 -11.59 0.07
CA CYS A 37 -6.18 -12.77 0.07
C CYS A 37 -5.37 -14.02 0.48
N PRO A 38 -5.46 -14.48 1.75
CA PRO A 38 -4.82 -15.72 2.18
C PRO A 38 -5.60 -16.96 1.73
N GLY A 39 -4.87 -18.07 1.54
CA GLY A 39 -5.46 -19.39 1.35
C GLY A 39 -6.05 -19.64 -0.04
N TYR A 40 -6.77 -20.75 -0.18
CA TYR A 40 -7.43 -21.12 -1.43
C TYR A 40 -8.69 -20.26 -1.65
N PRO A 41 -8.95 -19.73 -2.86
CA PRO A 41 -8.27 -20.01 -4.14
C PRO A 41 -7.05 -19.13 -4.43
N CYS A 42 -6.74 -18.14 -3.59
CA CYS A 42 -5.69 -17.16 -3.84
C CYS A 42 -4.27 -17.72 -3.86
N THR A 43 -4.04 -18.87 -3.21
CA THR A 43 -2.75 -19.59 -3.21
C THR A 43 -2.71 -20.75 -4.20
N SER A 44 -3.66 -20.86 -5.12
CA SER A 44 -3.76 -21.99 -6.07
C SER A 44 -2.82 -21.91 -7.28
N GLY A 45 -2.10 -20.80 -7.45
CA GLY A 45 -1.20 -20.56 -8.57
C GLY A 45 -0.09 -19.56 -8.23
N PRO A 46 0.73 -19.16 -9.21
CA PRO A 46 1.86 -18.26 -9.00
C PRO A 46 1.43 -16.83 -8.61
N ALA A 47 0.23 -16.41 -9.02
CA ALA A 47 -0.40 -15.17 -8.60
C ALA A 47 -1.92 -15.29 -8.75
N HIS A 48 -2.66 -14.66 -7.83
CA HIS A 48 -4.10 -14.53 -7.88
C HIS A 48 -4.50 -13.12 -7.45
N PHE A 49 -5.40 -12.50 -8.20
CA PHE A 49 -5.93 -11.16 -7.90
C PHE A 49 -7.42 -11.29 -7.62
N ASP A 50 -7.79 -11.13 -6.35
CA ASP A 50 -9.19 -10.98 -5.97
C ASP A 50 -9.59 -9.50 -6.16
N LEU A 51 -10.09 -9.20 -7.35
CA LEU A 51 -10.40 -7.84 -7.76
C LEU A 51 -11.82 -7.47 -7.30
N SER A 52 -11.99 -6.21 -6.84
CA SER A 52 -13.33 -5.66 -6.65
C SER A 52 -14.15 -5.73 -7.95
N GLY A 53 -15.47 -5.85 -7.84
CA GLY A 53 -16.35 -5.90 -9.02
C GLY A 53 -16.17 -4.70 -9.96
N THR A 54 -15.81 -3.52 -9.41
CA THR A 54 -15.45 -2.33 -10.20
C THR A 54 -14.18 -2.56 -11.02
N ALA A 55 -13.08 -3.00 -10.38
CA ALA A 55 -11.81 -3.26 -11.06
C ALA A 55 -11.92 -4.40 -12.08
N PHE A 56 -12.63 -5.47 -11.73
CA PHE A 56 -12.88 -6.61 -12.61
C PHE A 56 -13.68 -6.18 -13.86
N GLY A 57 -14.79 -5.46 -13.64
CA GLY A 57 -15.66 -4.98 -14.72
C GLY A 57 -14.99 -3.95 -15.62
N ALA A 58 -14.06 -3.14 -15.10
CA ALA A 58 -13.33 -2.14 -15.88
C ALA A 58 -12.43 -2.75 -16.97
N MET A 59 -12.08 -4.04 -16.88
CA MET A 59 -11.36 -4.75 -17.94
C MET A 59 -12.26 -5.10 -19.14
N ALA A 60 -13.58 -4.88 -19.04
CA ALA A 60 -14.53 -5.21 -20.09
C ALA A 60 -14.59 -4.16 -21.20
N VAL A 61 -15.10 -4.57 -22.35
CA VAL A 61 -15.64 -3.65 -23.36
C VAL A 61 -16.78 -2.85 -22.71
N PRO A 62 -16.88 -1.53 -22.93
CA PRO A 62 -17.98 -0.72 -22.40
C PRO A 62 -19.36 -1.33 -22.66
N GLY A 63 -20.17 -1.43 -21.61
CA GLY A 63 -21.50 -2.06 -21.64
C GLY A 63 -21.51 -3.59 -21.49
N LYS A 64 -20.34 -4.24 -21.33
CA LYS A 64 -20.21 -5.68 -21.07
C LYS A 64 -19.59 -5.99 -19.70
N GLU A 65 -19.58 -5.03 -18.78
CA GLU A 65 -18.96 -5.15 -17.47
C GLU A 65 -19.57 -6.30 -16.67
N GLN A 66 -20.91 -6.40 -16.65
CA GLN A 66 -21.59 -7.48 -15.94
C GLN A 66 -21.29 -8.84 -16.58
N LYS A 67 -21.33 -8.93 -17.91
CA LYS A 67 -20.99 -10.15 -18.64
C LYS A 67 -19.56 -10.62 -18.35
N LEU A 68 -18.62 -9.69 -18.15
CA LEU A 68 -17.28 -10.06 -17.75
C LEU A 68 -17.28 -10.58 -16.31
N ARG A 69 -17.90 -9.86 -15.36
CA ARG A 69 -17.99 -10.28 -13.94
C ARG A 69 -18.59 -11.68 -13.76
N ASP A 70 -19.62 -12.00 -14.56
CA ASP A 70 -20.28 -13.31 -14.52
C ASP A 70 -19.36 -14.47 -14.93
N ALA A 71 -18.19 -14.20 -15.55
CA ALA A 71 -17.18 -15.22 -15.83
C ALA A 71 -16.49 -15.75 -14.55
N GLY A 72 -16.52 -14.98 -13.45
CA GLY A 72 -15.96 -15.34 -12.15
C GLY A 72 -14.42 -15.28 -12.12
N VAL A 73 -13.76 -16.23 -12.79
CA VAL A 73 -12.30 -16.35 -12.81
C VAL A 73 -11.78 -16.14 -14.23
N LEU A 74 -10.81 -15.23 -14.37
CA LEU A 74 -10.18 -14.91 -15.65
C LEU A 74 -8.67 -15.10 -15.59
N GLU A 75 -8.10 -15.54 -16.70
CA GLU A 75 -6.68 -15.40 -16.92
C GLU A 75 -6.37 -13.95 -17.30
N ILE A 76 -5.41 -13.37 -16.59
CA ILE A 76 -4.97 -11.99 -16.78
C ILE A 76 -3.46 -11.92 -16.98
N SER A 77 -3.04 -10.85 -17.65
CA SER A 77 -1.66 -10.36 -17.63
C SER A 77 -1.58 -9.17 -16.66
N TYR A 78 -0.47 -9.02 -15.97
CA TYR A 78 -0.27 -7.93 -15.03
C TYR A 78 1.17 -7.43 -15.01
N ALA A 79 1.34 -6.15 -14.66
CA ALA A 79 2.65 -5.53 -14.47
C ALA A 79 2.59 -4.53 -13.31
N ARG A 80 3.69 -4.41 -12.56
CA ARG A 80 3.86 -3.32 -11.60
C ARG A 80 4.10 -2.02 -12.36
N VAL A 81 3.47 -0.95 -11.90
CA VAL A 81 3.70 0.40 -12.39
C VAL A 81 3.89 1.35 -11.20
N SER A 82 4.40 2.54 -11.49
CA SER A 82 4.52 3.61 -10.48
C SER A 82 3.14 3.96 -9.91
N CYS A 83 3.10 4.25 -8.62
CA CYS A 83 1.98 4.92 -7.97
C CYS A 83 1.94 6.38 -8.43
N GLU A 84 0.75 6.85 -8.78
CA GLU A 84 0.48 8.24 -9.19
C GLU A 84 -0.86 8.68 -8.58
N TYR A 85 -0.81 9.67 -7.69
CA TYR A 85 -1.96 10.26 -7.01
C TYR A 85 -2.05 11.77 -7.26
N PRO A 86 -2.42 12.21 -8.49
CA PRO A 86 -2.44 13.63 -8.86
C PRO A 86 -3.36 14.46 -7.95
N GLY A 87 -2.81 15.54 -7.39
CA GLY A 87 -3.55 16.44 -6.51
C GLY A 87 -3.72 15.93 -5.07
N THR A 88 -3.13 14.79 -4.73
CA THR A 88 -3.15 14.21 -3.39
C THR A 88 -1.74 14.25 -2.80
N ASN A 89 -1.62 14.71 -1.56
CA ASN A 89 -0.38 14.60 -0.81
C ASN A 89 -0.38 13.29 -0.02
N VAL A 90 0.82 12.80 0.33
CA VAL A 90 0.96 11.71 1.30
C VAL A 90 0.17 12.04 2.58
N ALA A 91 -0.59 11.07 3.04
CA ALA A 91 -1.41 11.18 4.24
C ALA A 91 -0.84 10.34 5.37
N PHE A 92 -1.03 10.80 6.60
CA PHE A 92 -0.60 10.12 7.81
C PHE A 92 -1.80 9.97 8.72
N ARG A 93 -2.23 8.72 8.94
CA ARG A 93 -3.35 8.40 9.83
C ARG A 93 -2.83 7.70 11.06
N VAL A 94 -2.85 8.41 12.19
CA VAL A 94 -2.41 7.86 13.48
C VAL A 94 -3.37 6.75 13.90
N ASP A 95 -2.81 5.61 14.27
CA ASP A 95 -3.58 4.47 14.77
C ASP A 95 -4.21 4.81 16.14
N PRO A 96 -5.50 4.54 16.37
CA PRO A 96 -6.18 4.82 17.64
C PRO A 96 -5.57 4.15 18.86
N GLY A 97 -4.78 3.08 18.69
CA GLY A 97 -4.04 2.42 19.77
C GLY A 97 -2.78 3.17 20.21
N SER A 98 -2.41 4.25 19.51
CA SER A 98 -1.27 5.11 19.88
C SER A 98 -1.50 5.76 21.25
N ASN A 99 -0.42 5.90 22.02
CA ASN A 99 -0.39 6.49 23.34
C ASN A 99 0.98 7.14 23.60
N PRO A 100 1.21 7.80 24.76
CA PRO A 100 2.46 8.52 24.98
C PRO A 100 3.76 7.69 24.89
N GLN A 101 3.71 6.36 24.99
CA GLN A 101 4.90 5.49 24.91
C GLN A 101 4.90 4.56 23.69
N TYR A 102 3.86 4.59 22.88
CA TYR A 102 3.68 3.77 21.68
C TYR A 102 3.04 4.59 20.58
N PHE A 103 3.67 4.65 19.41
CA PHE A 103 3.13 5.39 18.27
C PHE A 103 2.98 4.47 17.07
N ALA A 104 1.83 4.49 16.42
CA ALA A 104 1.62 3.80 15.16
C ALA A 104 0.89 4.70 14.16
N VAL A 105 1.23 4.55 12.88
CA VAL A 105 0.71 5.38 11.80
C VAL A 105 0.57 4.54 10.54
N VAL A 106 -0.55 4.73 9.84
CA VAL A 106 -0.73 4.30 8.45
C VAL A 106 -0.27 5.46 7.57
N ILE A 107 0.59 5.15 6.61
CA ILE A 107 0.97 6.09 5.55
C ILE A 107 0.15 5.69 4.33
N GLU A 108 -0.41 6.67 3.64
CA GLU A 108 -1.27 6.45 2.48
C GLU A 108 -0.86 7.43 1.37
N PHE A 109 -1.07 7.03 0.11
CA PHE A 109 -0.82 7.84 -1.09
C PHE A 109 0.66 8.16 -1.34
N GLU A 110 1.56 7.20 -1.12
CA GLU A 110 2.95 7.29 -1.56
C GLU A 110 3.05 7.24 -3.08
N ASP A 111 3.41 8.37 -3.68
CA ASP A 111 3.77 8.43 -5.10
C ASP A 111 5.08 7.69 -5.39
N GLY A 112 5.28 7.35 -6.67
CA GLY A 112 6.51 6.71 -7.14
C GLY A 112 6.47 5.20 -6.90
N ASP A 113 7.42 4.69 -6.11
CA ASP A 113 7.57 3.25 -5.92
C ASP A 113 6.38 2.61 -5.20
N GLY A 114 5.65 3.36 -4.37
CA GLY A 114 4.60 2.86 -3.46
C GLY A 114 5.12 2.09 -2.25
N ASP A 115 6.34 1.54 -2.32
CA ASP A 115 6.97 0.81 -1.22
C ASP A 115 7.94 1.64 -0.41
N LEU A 116 7.88 1.47 0.91
CA LEU A 116 8.78 2.08 1.86
C LEU A 116 9.79 1.06 2.42
N ALA A 117 11.07 1.40 2.29
CA ALA A 117 12.22 0.72 2.89
C ALA A 117 12.39 1.00 4.39
N GLY A 118 11.75 2.06 4.87
CA GLY A 118 11.91 2.54 6.22
C GLY A 118 11.13 3.82 6.48
N VAL A 119 10.70 3.94 7.72
CA VAL A 119 9.99 5.10 8.24
C VAL A 119 10.66 5.47 9.54
N ALA A 120 10.86 6.77 9.78
CA ALA A 120 11.40 7.26 11.04
C ALA A 120 10.56 8.39 11.62
N LEU A 121 10.46 8.43 12.94
CA LEU A 121 9.76 9.45 13.71
C LEU A 121 10.77 10.40 14.36
N LYS A 122 10.48 11.69 14.38
CA LYS A 122 11.22 12.69 15.16
C LYS A 122 10.26 13.61 15.88
N GLN A 123 10.49 13.87 17.16
CA GLN A 123 9.78 14.92 17.90
C GLN A 123 10.41 16.30 17.69
N SER A 124 9.58 17.34 17.68
CA SER A 124 10.06 18.71 17.51
C SER A 124 10.86 19.21 18.72
N SER A 125 10.44 18.83 19.93
CA SER A 125 11.10 19.20 21.17
C SER A 125 12.13 18.17 21.62
N GLY A 126 13.37 18.57 21.87
CA GLY A 126 14.40 17.71 22.44
C GLY A 126 15.61 17.55 21.53
N ARG A 127 16.21 16.35 21.53
CA ARG A 127 17.39 16.03 20.71
C ARG A 127 17.00 15.90 19.25
N ASP A 128 17.94 16.24 18.36
CA ASP A 128 17.81 16.00 16.93
C ASP A 128 18.07 14.51 16.63
N GLU A 129 17.07 13.67 16.94
CA GLU A 129 17.14 12.23 16.83
C GLU A 129 15.96 11.70 16.00
N TRP A 130 16.25 10.75 15.10
CA TRP A 130 15.27 10.01 14.32
C TRP A 130 15.17 8.59 14.88
N TRP A 131 13.98 8.18 15.31
CA TRP A 131 13.71 6.80 15.69
C TRP A 131 13.17 6.02 14.51
N GLU A 132 13.92 5.00 14.07
CA GLU A 132 13.46 4.08 13.05
C GLU A 132 12.25 3.29 13.56
N MET A 133 11.17 3.33 12.78
CA MET A 133 9.93 2.64 13.04
C MET A 133 9.98 1.24 12.43
N LYS A 134 9.26 0.31 13.04
CA LYS A 134 9.12 -1.06 12.55
C LYS A 134 7.79 -1.21 11.84
N ARG A 135 7.79 -1.87 10.68
CA ARG A 135 6.53 -2.26 10.03
C ARG A 135 5.82 -3.29 10.91
N SER A 136 4.53 -3.08 11.11
CA SER A 136 3.64 -3.97 11.85
C SER A 136 2.89 -4.88 10.88
N TRP A 137 1.64 -4.55 10.55
CA TRP A 137 0.81 -5.25 9.57
C TRP A 137 0.43 -4.27 8.45
N GLY A 138 0.48 -4.72 7.20
CA GLY A 138 0.15 -3.89 6.06
C GLY A 138 1.01 -2.63 5.97
N ALA A 139 0.37 -1.49 5.71
CA ALA A 139 1.00 -0.17 5.66
C ALA A 139 1.18 0.50 7.04
N VAL A 140 0.98 -0.23 8.16
CA VAL A 140 1.15 0.31 9.51
C VAL A 140 2.63 0.26 9.93
N TRP A 141 3.15 1.42 10.33
CA TRP A 141 4.47 1.57 10.95
C TRP A 141 4.33 1.92 12.43
N LYS A 142 5.09 1.26 13.28
CA LYS A 142 5.02 1.42 14.74
C LYS A 142 6.36 1.72 15.39
N LEU A 143 6.32 2.41 16.52
CA LEU A 143 7.44 2.71 17.40
C LEU A 143 7.05 2.42 18.85
N ASP A 144 7.77 1.47 19.45
CA ASP A 144 7.74 1.24 20.90
C ASP A 144 8.82 2.14 21.54
N ALA A 145 8.45 3.34 21.97
CA ALA A 145 9.41 4.41 22.29
C ALA A 145 10.18 4.18 23.60
N GLY A 146 9.62 3.37 24.52
CA GLY A 146 10.20 3.13 25.85
C GLY A 146 10.23 4.37 26.77
N SER A 147 9.77 5.52 26.29
CA SER A 147 9.73 6.80 26.99
C SER A 147 8.56 7.64 26.46
N VAL A 148 8.23 8.74 27.15
CA VAL A 148 7.13 9.62 26.75
C VAL A 148 7.51 10.43 25.51
N LEU A 149 6.82 10.18 24.41
CA LEU A 149 6.89 10.96 23.17
C LEU A 149 6.13 12.28 23.34
N ARG A 150 6.68 13.36 22.79
CA ARG A 150 6.05 14.69 22.81
C ARG A 150 5.86 15.23 21.39
N PRO A 151 4.61 15.35 20.90
CA PRO A 151 4.36 15.99 19.62
C PRO A 151 4.69 17.51 19.67
N PRO A 152 4.85 18.20 18.52
CA PRO A 152 4.62 17.72 17.15
C PRO A 152 5.64 16.69 16.64
N PHE A 153 5.19 15.77 15.79
CA PHE A 153 6.06 14.77 15.15
C PHE A 153 6.29 15.06 13.67
N SER A 154 7.54 14.89 13.26
CA SER A 154 7.95 14.79 11.86
C SER A 154 8.15 13.33 11.48
N ILE A 155 7.82 12.98 10.24
CA ILE A 155 7.95 11.62 9.70
C ILE A 155 8.90 11.67 8.49
N ARG A 156 9.88 10.77 8.47
CA ARG A 156 10.79 10.57 7.34
C ARG A 156 10.46 9.25 6.67
N LEU A 157 10.25 9.29 5.36
CA LEU A 157 9.97 8.13 4.51
C LEU A 157 11.18 7.86 3.63
N ARG A 158 11.57 6.59 3.49
CA ARG A 158 12.59 6.15 2.54
C ARG A 158 11.97 5.13 1.59
N SER A 159 12.01 5.44 0.30
CA SER A 159 11.46 4.57 -0.74
C SER A 159 12.32 3.31 -0.97
N GLN A 160 11.69 2.16 -1.24
CA GLN A 160 12.34 0.85 -1.32
C GLN A 160 13.27 0.67 -2.53
N TYR A 161 12.88 1.13 -3.72
CA TYR A 161 13.66 0.87 -4.95
C TYR A 161 14.52 2.06 -5.36
N SER A 162 13.94 3.26 -5.28
CA SER A 162 14.60 4.51 -5.65
C SER A 162 15.49 5.07 -4.55
N GLY A 163 15.29 4.65 -3.29
CA GLY A 163 16.00 5.20 -2.13
C GLY A 163 15.66 6.66 -1.82
N GLN A 164 14.68 7.26 -2.50
CA GLN A 164 14.29 8.64 -2.30
C GLN A 164 13.80 8.87 -0.86
N ILE A 165 14.11 10.05 -0.33
CA ILE A 165 13.75 10.44 1.03
C ILE A 165 12.76 11.60 0.99
N LEU A 166 11.63 11.43 1.65
CA LEU A 166 10.67 12.50 1.93
C LEU A 166 10.64 12.78 3.42
N VAL A 167 10.64 14.06 3.81
CA VAL A 167 10.50 14.48 5.21
C VAL A 167 9.26 15.34 5.37
N ALA A 168 8.24 14.79 6.03
CA ALA A 168 7.03 15.50 6.42
C ALA A 168 7.26 16.14 7.81
N LYS A 169 7.50 17.45 7.83
CA LYS A 169 7.84 18.19 9.05
C LYS A 169 6.59 18.52 9.87
N ASN A 170 6.60 18.20 11.16
CA ASN A 170 5.54 18.49 12.13
C ASN A 170 4.13 18.11 11.63
N VAL A 171 4.02 17.00 10.90
CA VAL A 171 2.79 16.56 10.24
C VAL A 171 1.78 15.98 11.23
N ILE A 172 2.25 15.50 12.39
CA ILE A 172 1.39 15.09 13.49
C ILE A 172 1.40 16.21 14.55
N PRO A 173 0.29 16.93 14.76
CA PRO A 173 0.19 17.97 15.77
C PRO A 173 0.13 17.39 17.19
N GLY A 174 0.24 18.27 18.19
CA GLY A 174 0.12 17.91 19.61
C GLY A 174 -1.26 18.11 20.19
#